data_AF-A0A1Q9NEK0-F1
#
_entry.id   AF-A0A1Q9NEK0-F1
#
_cell.length_a   1.000
_cell.length_b   1.000
_cell.length_c   1.000
_cell.angle_alpha   90.00
_cell.angle_beta   90.00
_cell.angle_gamma   90.00
#
_symmetry.space_group_name_H-M   'P 1'
#
loop_
_entity.id
_entity.type
_entity.pdbx_description
1 polymer ?
#
loop_
_entity_poly.entity_id
_entity_poly.type
_entity_poly.pdbx_seq_one_letter_code
_entity_poly.pdbx_strand_id
1 'polypeptide(L)' 'MIAVAGDPDLGMRIQIFDRYLNLIAQSYPRNYRSIGVWAQYSGTHYVRIVVEQYSGDYYDITISTTPS' A
#
# COMPACT_ATOMS: atom_id res chain seq x y z
N MET A 1 1.48 8.59 -2.56
CA MET A 1 1.39 8.07 -1.19
C MET A 1 0.15 7.21 -1.07
N ILE A 2 0.29 5.97 -0.63
CA ILE A 2 -0.85 5.09 -0.32
C ILE A 2 -0.87 4.93 1.18
N ALA A 3 -1.91 5.44 1.83
CA ALA A 3 -2.14 5.29 3.25
C ALA A 3 -3.34 4.37 3.44
N VAL A 4 -3.18 3.35 4.27
CA VAL A 4 -4.29 2.48 4.62
C VAL A 4 -4.49 2.59 6.13
N ALA A 5 -5.70 2.96 6.53
CA ALA A 5 -6.12 3.03 7.91
C ALA A 5 -6.84 1.73 8.24
N GLY A 6 -6.36 1.04 9.27
CA GLY A 6 -6.93 -0.19 9.77
C GLY A 6 -6.55 -0.37 11.24
N ASP A 7 -7.25 -1.26 11.93
CA ASP A 7 -6.99 -1.59 13.33
C ASP A 7 -5.51 -2.00 13.54
N PRO A 8 -4.81 -1.40 14.53
CA PRO A 8 -3.39 -1.65 14.79
C PRO A 8 -3.07 -3.11 15.14
N ASP A 9 -4.02 -3.91 15.59
CA ASP A 9 -3.81 -5.32 15.90
C ASP A 9 -3.78 -6.20 14.64
N LEU A 10 -3.99 -5.61 13.45
CA LEU A 10 -4.13 -6.31 12.18
C LEU A 10 -2.86 -6.28 11.34
N GLY A 11 -2.52 -7.47 10.81
CA GLY A 11 -1.45 -7.62 9.85
C GLY A 11 -1.84 -7.05 8.49
N MET A 12 -1.23 -5.96 8.05
CA MET A 12 -1.41 -5.44 6.69
C MET A 12 -0.07 -5.16 5.99
N ARG A 13 0.04 -5.66 4.76
CA ARG A 13 1.19 -5.48 3.88
C ARG A 13 0.77 -4.81 2.58
N ILE A 14 1.36 -3.66 2.26
CA ILE A 14 1.17 -2.97 0.98
C ILE A 14 2.40 -3.23 0.12
N GLN A 15 2.19 -3.59 -1.14
CA GLN A 15 3.23 -3.83 -2.14
C GLN A 15 2.92 -3.03 -3.39
N ILE A 16 3.93 -2.39 -3.98
CA ILE A 16 3.80 -1.62 -5.20
C ILE A 16 4.71 -2.25 -6.26
N PHE A 17 4.15 -2.45 -7.46
CA PHE A 17 4.81 -3.05 -8.59
C PHE A 17 4.84 -2.08 -9.78
N ASP A 18 5.88 -2.19 -10.61
CA ASP A 18 5.95 -1.50 -11.89
C ASP A 18 5.06 -2.15 -12.96
N ARG A 19 5.04 -1.58 -14.17
CA ARG A 19 4.30 -2.09 -15.33
C ARG A 19 4.69 -3.52 -15.76
N TYR A 20 5.84 -4.02 -15.33
CA TYR A 20 6.37 -5.34 -15.63
C TYR A 20 6.18 -6.32 -14.46
N LEU A 21 5.42 -5.92 -13.43
CA LEU A 21 5.16 -6.68 -12.21
C LEU A 21 6.42 -6.91 -11.34
N ASN A 22 7.43 -6.06 -11.46
CA ASN A 22 8.56 -6.06 -10.52
C ASN A 22 8.16 -5.33 -9.24
N LEU A 23 8.45 -5.91 -8.08
CA LEU A 23 8.21 -5.25 -6.78
C LEU A 23 9.18 -4.08 -6.61
N ILE A 24 8.65 -2.86 -6.46
CA ILE A 24 9.46 -1.63 -6.30
C ILE A 24 9.36 -1.01 -4.91
N ALA A 25 8.32 -1.34 -4.12
CA ALA A 25 8.22 -0.94 -2.72
C ALA A 25 7.30 -1.86 -1.92
N GLN A 26 7.55 -1.97 -0.62
CA GLN A 26 6.67 -2.68 0.32
C GLN A 26 6.67 -2.07 1.72
N SER A 27 5.55 -2.19 2.43
CA SER A 27 5.40 -1.83 3.84
C SER A 27 5.09 -3.06 4.69
N TYR A 28 5.64 -3.12 5.89
CA TYR A 28 5.44 -4.23 6.84
C TYR A 28 4.42 -3.88 7.93
N PRO A 29 3.75 -4.88 8.52
CA PRO A 29 2.60 -4.67 9.38
C PRO A 29 3.03 -4.31 10.79
N ARG A 30 3.23 -3.03 11.09
CA ARG A 30 3.04 -2.54 12.47
C ARG A 30 2.48 -1.13 12.35
N ASN A 31 1.18 -1.02 12.63
CA ASN A 31 0.37 0.17 12.89
C ASN A 31 0.50 1.29 11.84
N TYR A 32 -0.58 1.53 11.08
CA TYR A 32 -0.70 2.68 10.17
C TYR A 32 0.53 2.88 9.27
N ARG A 33 0.69 2.03 8.27
CA ARG A 33 1.79 2.19 7.32
C ARG A 33 1.30 2.82 6.03
N SER A 34 1.40 4.14 5.97
CA SER A 34 1.52 4.80 4.68
C SER A 34 2.79 4.30 3.99
N ILE A 35 2.68 4.04 2.69
CA ILE A 35 3.83 3.81 1.82
C ILE A 35 3.93 4.95 0.81
N GLY A 36 5.03 5.68 0.89
CA GLY A 36 5.43 6.64 -0.12
C GLY A 36 6.30 5.94 -1.15
N VAL A 37 5.95 6.05 -2.42
CA VAL A 37 6.84 5.63 -3.52
C VAL A 37 6.99 6.81 -4.45
N TRP A 38 8.23 7.16 -4.71
CA TRP A 38 8.59 8.06 -5.80
C TRP A 38 8.72 7.22 -7.06
N ALA A 39 7.75 7.36 -7.97
CA ALA A 39 7.85 6.75 -9.29
C ALA A 39 8.89 7.53 -10.09
N GLN A 40 10.06 6.94 -10.31
CA GLN A 40 11.14 7.56 -11.09
C GLN A 40 10.76 7.72 -12.57
N TYR A 41 9.79 6.94 -13.05
CA TYR A 41 9.34 6.93 -14.44
C TYR A 41 7.82 7.05 -14.52
N SER A 42 7.35 7.80 -15.51
CA SER A 42 5.92 7.85 -15.84
C SER A 42 5.42 6.46 -16.30
N GLY A 43 4.23 6.07 -15.86
CA GLY A 43 3.62 4.81 -16.26
C GLY A 43 2.65 4.22 -15.24
N THR A 44 2.05 3.10 -15.62
CA THR A 44 1.13 2.33 -14.77
C THR A 44 1.91 1.60 -13.68
N HIS A 45 1.42 1.72 -12.45
CA HIS A 45 1.92 0.99 -11.29
C HIS A 45 0.77 0.20 -10.68
N TYR A 46 1.07 -0.99 -10.18
CA TYR A 46 0.08 -1.86 -9.54
C TYR A 46 0.28 -1.84 -8.03
N VAL A 47 -0.80 -1.81 -7.29
CA VAL A 47 -0.80 -1.82 -5.82
C VAL A 47 -1.47 -3.10 -5.37
N ARG A 48 -0.77 -3.90 -4.57
CA ARG A 48 -1.33 -5.07 -3.89
C ARG A 48 -1.39 -4.79 -2.40
N ILE A 49 -2.57 -4.90 -1.83
CA ILE A 49 -2.79 -4.81 -0.39
C ILE A 49 -3.14 -6.21 0.09
N VAL A 50 -2.27 -6.77 0.92
CA VAL A 50 -2.49 -8.06 1.57
C VAL A 50 -2.90 -7.76 3.00
N VAL A 51 -4.11 -8.16 3.32
CA VAL A 51 -4.66 -8.07 4.66
C VAL A 51 -4.61 -9.48 5.25
N GLU A 52 -3.84 -9.64 6.31
CA GLU A 52 -3.72 -10.86 7.10
C GLU A 52 -4.73 -10.76 8.26
N GLN A 53 -6.03 -10.87 7.96
CA GLN A 53 -7.11 -10.79 8.96
C GLN A 53 -8.01 -12.04 8.97
N TYR A 54 -8.51 -12.36 10.17
CA TYR A 54 -9.48 -13.42 10.51
C TYR A 54 -10.88 -12.91 10.91
N SER A 55 -11.21 -11.62 10.77
CA SER A 55 -12.53 -11.05 11.15
C SER A 55 -13.06 -10.06 10.11
N GLY A 56 -14.39 -9.89 10.07
CA GLY A 56 -15.13 -9.15 9.04
C GLY A 56 -15.17 -7.63 9.23
N ASP A 57 -14.02 -7.02 9.54
CA ASP A 57 -13.91 -5.57 9.70
C ASP A 57 -13.65 -4.86 8.35
N TYR A 58 -13.86 -3.55 8.34
CA TYR A 58 -13.69 -2.70 7.15
C TYR A 58 -12.33 -1.98 7.17
N TYR A 59 -11.77 -1.72 5.98
CA TYR A 59 -10.52 -0.99 5.80
C TYR A 59 -10.71 0.21 4.88
N ASP A 60 -10.12 1.35 5.26
CA ASP A 60 -10.09 2.54 4.43
C ASP A 60 -8.75 2.67 3.72
N ILE A 61 -8.77 2.60 2.38
CA ILE A 61 -7.61 2.74 1.51
C ILE A 61 -7.63 4.14 0.88
N THR A 62 -6.66 4.98 1.23
CA THR A 62 -6.47 6.30 0.63
C THR A 62 -5.24 6.30 -0.28
N ILE A 63 -5.45 6.63 -1.56
CA ILE A 63 -4.37 6.87 -2.53
C ILE A 63 -4.32 8.38 -2.79
N SER A 64 -3.19 9.00 -2.48
CA SER A 64 -2.93 10.40 -2.80
C SER A 64 -1.68 10.51 -3.68
N THR A 65 -1.69 11.47 -4.59
CA THR A 65 -0.55 11.81 -5.44
C THR A 65 -0.18 13.24 -5.18
N THR A 66 1.11 13.53 -4.97
CA THR A 66 1.60 14.91 -5.05
C THR A 66 1.87 15.18 -6.53
N PRO A 67 1.13 16.11 -7.18
CA PRO A 67 1.47 16.52 -8.53
C PRO A 67 2.88 17.12 -8.54
N SER A 68 3.69 16.77 -9.53
CA SER A 68 4.94 17.47 -9.86
C SER A 68 4.63 18.79 -10.54
#